data_AF-A0A2G9PNQ6-F1
#
_entry.id   AF-A0A2G9PNQ6-F1
#
_cell.length_a   1.000
_cell.length_b   1.000
_cell.length_c   1.000
_cell.angle_alpha   90.00
_cell.angle_beta   90.00
_cell.angle_gamma   90.00
#
_symmetry.space_group_name_H-M   'P 1'
#
loop_
_entity.id
_entity.type
_entity.pdbx_description
1 polymer ?
#
loop_
_entity_poly.entity_id
_entity_poly.type
_entity_poly.pdbx_seq_one_letter_code
_entity_poly.pdbx_strand_id
1 'polypeptide(L)'
;MDPFGCAVLLLQALLQMVDLGHGAAEKTFPVLNIAVILGKTRYITERDVRTLWTRDMFLNFDVNVVTLIVNQTDPKSIITHVCDLMSGTKIHGVIFGDDTDQEAVAQILDFVSSQTFIPILGIHGGSSMIMSEKLGKYHNNDVQQMYNDLWR
;
A
#
# COMPACT_ATOMS: atom_id res chain seq x y z
N MET A 1 62.78 17.47 -3.32
CA MET A 1 61.39 16.98 -3.33
C MET A 1 60.50 18.19 -3.15
N ASP A 2 59.88 18.58 -4.25
CA ASP A 2 58.97 19.69 -4.39
C ASP A 2 57.72 19.48 -3.52
N PRO A 3 57.34 20.45 -2.68
CA PRO A 3 56.22 20.32 -1.75
C PRO A 3 54.87 20.13 -2.47
N PHE A 4 54.81 20.49 -3.75
CA PHE A 4 53.64 20.31 -4.61
C PHE A 4 53.43 18.83 -4.99
N GLY A 5 54.50 18.06 -5.25
CA GLY A 5 54.40 16.64 -5.58
C GLY A 5 53.82 15.80 -4.44
N CYS A 6 54.22 16.09 -3.20
CA CYS A 6 53.67 15.40 -2.01
C CYS A 6 52.17 15.69 -1.82
N ALA A 7 51.74 16.93 -2.04
CA ALA A 7 50.33 17.29 -1.91
C ALA A 7 49.46 16.58 -2.95
N VAL A 8 49.95 16.44 -4.18
CA VAL A 8 49.24 15.71 -5.26
C VAL A 8 49.13 14.22 -4.94
N LEU A 9 50.20 13.59 -4.44
CA LEU A 9 50.18 12.18 -4.06
C LEU A 9 49.24 11.90 -2.87
N LEU A 10 49.21 12.79 -1.88
CA LEU A 10 48.29 12.67 -0.74
C LEU A 10 46.83 12.86 -1.17
N LEU A 11 46.56 13.77 -2.10
CA LEU A 11 45.21 13.98 -2.64
C LEU A 11 44.72 12.77 -3.45
N GLN A 12 45.60 12.15 -4.24
CA GLN A 12 45.29 10.92 -4.97
C GLN A 12 45.06 9.73 -4.02
N ALA A 13 45.86 9.60 -2.97
CA ALA A 13 45.67 8.56 -1.95
C ALA A 13 44.36 8.76 -1.17
N LEU A 14 43.99 10.00 -0.86
CA LEU A 14 42.71 10.33 -0.22
C LEU A 14 41.52 10.02 -1.14
N LEU A 15 41.62 10.29 -2.45
CA LEU A 15 40.57 9.93 -3.41
C LEU A 15 40.36 8.41 -3.50
N GLN A 16 41.44 7.62 -3.45
CA GLN A 16 41.34 6.15 -3.47
C GLN A 16 40.67 5.57 -2.21
N MET A 17 40.78 6.26 -1.07
CA MET A 17 40.09 5.88 0.18
C MET A 17 38.60 6.23 0.15
N VAL A 18 38.19 7.25 -0.63
CA VAL A 18 36.78 7.62 -0.84
C VAL A 18 36.06 6.63 -1.75
N ASP A 19 36.75 6.10 -2.76
CA ASP A 19 36.22 5.05 -3.66
C ASP A 19 36.08 3.69 -2.94
N LEU A 20 36.99 3.35 -2.02
CA LEU A 20 36.88 2.11 -1.23
C LEU A 20 35.88 2.21 -0.06
N GLY A 21 35.48 3.43 0.31
CA GLY A 21 34.38 3.69 1.25
C GLY A 21 33.00 3.43 0.64
N HIS A 22 32.90 3.34 -0.70
CA HIS A 22 31.75 2.77 -1.41
C HIS A 22 31.92 1.25 -1.57
N GLY A 23 32.31 0.58 -0.48
CA GLY A 23 32.21 -0.86 -0.39
C GLY A 23 30.77 -1.27 -0.68
N ALA A 24 30.59 -2.03 -1.77
CA ALA A 24 29.41 -2.80 -2.13
C ALA A 24 28.19 -2.56 -1.23
N ALA A 25 27.47 -1.45 -1.47
CA ALA A 25 26.11 -1.38 -1.02
C ALA A 25 25.38 -2.50 -1.77
N GLU A 26 25.13 -3.63 -1.11
CA GLU A 26 24.01 -4.49 -1.50
C GLU A 26 22.87 -3.52 -1.82
N LYS A 27 22.40 -3.53 -3.07
CA LYS A 27 21.18 -2.80 -3.45
C LYS A 27 20.04 -3.46 -2.70
N THR A 28 19.88 -3.13 -1.42
CA THR A 28 18.73 -3.52 -0.62
C THR A 28 17.60 -2.66 -1.13
N PHE A 29 16.81 -3.24 -2.03
CA PHE A 29 15.62 -2.59 -2.53
C PHE A 29 14.63 -2.43 -1.37
N PRO A 30 14.03 -1.24 -1.19
CA PRO A 30 12.98 -1.09 -0.20
C PRO A 30 11.82 -2.03 -0.52
N VAL A 31 11.36 -2.76 0.51
CA VAL A 31 10.26 -3.71 0.40
C VAL A 31 8.93 -2.95 0.40
N LEU A 32 8.13 -3.14 -0.63
CA LEU A 32 6.81 -2.55 -0.80
C LEU A 32 5.72 -3.61 -0.54
N ASN A 33 5.19 -3.67 0.67
CA ASN A 33 4.04 -4.52 0.97
C ASN A 33 2.73 -3.92 0.43
N ILE A 34 2.07 -4.61 -0.48
CA ILE A 34 0.74 -4.28 -1.01
C ILE A 34 -0.24 -5.36 -0.57
N ALA A 35 -1.32 -4.96 0.09
CA ALA A 35 -2.42 -5.86 0.41
C ALA A 35 -3.44 -5.88 -0.74
N VAL A 36 -3.97 -7.06 -1.04
CA VAL A 36 -5.09 -7.24 -1.97
C VAL A 36 -6.23 -7.90 -1.22
N ILE A 37 -7.34 -7.19 -1.07
CA ILE A 37 -8.53 -7.64 -0.37
C ILE A 37 -9.63 -7.91 -1.39
N LEU A 38 -10.21 -9.09 -1.27
CA LEU A 38 -11.15 -9.64 -2.21
C LEU A 38 -12.44 -9.98 -1.46
N GLY A 39 -13.43 -9.10 -1.55
CA GLY A 39 -14.72 -9.19 -0.87
C GLY A 39 -15.76 -9.94 -1.68
N LYS A 40 -16.29 -11.06 -1.18
CA LYS A 40 -17.34 -11.88 -1.84
C LYS A 40 -17.01 -12.39 -3.26
N THR A 41 -15.81 -12.16 -3.78
CA THR A 41 -15.40 -12.64 -5.09
C THR A 41 -15.03 -14.12 -5.03
N ARG A 42 -15.73 -14.93 -5.85
CA ARG A 42 -15.61 -16.39 -5.87
C ARG A 42 -14.60 -16.92 -6.90
N TYR A 43 -13.94 -16.03 -7.65
CA TYR A 43 -13.21 -16.42 -8.86
C TYR A 43 -11.71 -16.08 -8.86
N ILE A 44 -11.20 -15.38 -7.86
CA ILE A 44 -9.79 -14.95 -7.83
C ILE A 44 -9.05 -15.69 -6.71
N THR A 45 -8.04 -16.48 -7.07
CA THR A 45 -7.17 -17.16 -6.10
C THR A 45 -5.87 -16.38 -5.91
N GLU A 46 -5.21 -16.55 -4.75
CA GLU A 46 -3.89 -15.94 -4.46
C GLU A 46 -2.86 -16.21 -5.58
N ARG A 47 -2.96 -17.39 -6.22
CA ARG A 47 -2.10 -17.77 -7.34
C ARG A 47 -2.31 -16.88 -8.56
N ASP A 48 -3.55 -16.54 -8.89
CA ASP A 48 -3.85 -15.65 -10.03
C ASP A 48 -3.29 -14.25 -9.78
N VAL A 49 -3.47 -13.74 -8.55
CA VAL A 49 -2.92 -12.43 -8.13
C VAL A 49 -1.40 -12.41 -8.21
N ARG A 50 -0.72 -13.46 -7.74
CA ARG A 50 0.74 -13.59 -7.84
C ARG A 50 1.22 -13.71 -9.29
N THR A 51 0.45 -14.35 -10.18
CA THR A 51 0.83 -14.45 -11.60
C THR A 51 0.68 -13.14 -12.36
N LEU A 52 -0.32 -12.31 -12.01
CA LEU A 52 -0.50 -10.96 -12.58
C LEU A 52 0.63 -10.01 -12.17
N TRP A 53 1.24 -10.24 -11.00
CA TRP A 53 2.45 -9.54 -10.57
C TRP A 53 3.72 -10.21 -11.10
N THR A 54 4.00 -10.04 -12.39
CA THR A 54 5.25 -10.52 -12.99
C THR A 54 6.39 -9.49 -12.80
N ARG A 55 7.54 -9.99 -12.33
CA ARG A 55 8.75 -9.33 -11.81
C ARG A 55 9.42 -8.22 -12.65
N ASP A 56 8.95 -7.95 -13.87
CA ASP A 56 9.71 -7.13 -14.83
C ASP A 56 9.47 -5.62 -14.72
N MET A 57 8.51 -5.16 -13.91
CA MET A 57 8.19 -3.72 -13.82
C MET A 57 8.94 -2.94 -12.73
N PHE A 58 9.58 -3.60 -11.76
CA PHE A 58 10.14 -2.93 -10.58
C PHE A 58 11.56 -3.37 -10.25
N LEU A 59 12.51 -3.06 -11.13
CA LEU A 59 13.96 -3.30 -10.90
C LEU A 59 14.53 -2.59 -9.66
N ASN A 60 13.73 -1.82 -8.91
CA ASN A 60 14.14 -1.02 -7.75
C ASN A 60 13.33 -1.27 -6.46
N PHE A 61 12.32 -2.15 -6.47
CA PHE A 61 11.48 -2.43 -5.29
C PHE A 61 11.17 -3.92 -5.18
N ASP A 62 11.27 -4.47 -3.98
CA ASP A 62 10.81 -5.83 -3.69
C ASP A 62 9.34 -5.77 -3.25
N VAL A 63 8.41 -6.15 -4.13
CA VAL A 63 6.97 -6.03 -3.85
C VAL A 63 6.47 -7.31 -3.19
N ASN A 64 6.00 -7.19 -1.96
CA ASN A 64 5.36 -8.29 -1.24
C ASN A 64 3.83 -8.14 -1.31
N VAL A 65 3.17 -9.22 -1.67
CA VAL A 65 1.73 -9.24 -1.93
C VAL A 65 1.04 -10.04 -0.84
N VAL A 66 0.12 -9.40 -0.12
CA VAL A 66 -0.67 -10.05 0.93
C VAL A 66 -2.12 -10.14 0.46
N THR A 67 -2.59 -11.33 0.11
CA THR A 67 -3.99 -11.53 -0.34
C THR A 67 -4.89 -11.94 0.82
N LEU A 68 -6.03 -11.26 0.98
CA LEU A 68 -7.06 -11.58 1.97
C LEU A 68 -8.42 -11.72 1.29
N ILE A 69 -9.09 -12.85 1.52
CA ILE A 69 -10.45 -13.08 1.03
C ILE A 69 -11.42 -12.84 2.18
N VAL A 70 -12.38 -11.94 1.98
CA VAL A 70 -13.38 -11.57 2.99
C VAL A 70 -14.78 -11.90 2.50
N ASN A 71 -15.57 -12.57 3.33
CA ASN A 71 -16.94 -12.97 2.96
C ASN A 71 -17.98 -11.89 3.27
N GLN A 72 -17.62 -10.94 4.13
CA GLN A 72 -18.49 -9.87 4.59
C GLN A 72 -17.92 -8.52 4.15
N THR A 73 -18.80 -7.67 3.64
CA THR A 73 -18.50 -6.33 3.13
C THR A 73 -19.24 -5.27 3.95
N ASP A 74 -19.63 -5.60 5.18
CA ASP A 74 -20.20 -4.63 6.13
C ASP A 74 -19.10 -3.69 6.66
N PRO A 75 -19.46 -2.48 7.10
CA PRO A 75 -18.50 -1.46 7.52
C PRO A 75 -17.52 -1.95 8.58
N LYS A 76 -18.02 -2.61 9.61
CA LYS A 76 -17.23 -3.11 10.73
C LYS A 76 -16.21 -4.15 10.26
N SER A 77 -16.65 -5.14 9.49
CA SER A 77 -15.77 -6.15 8.91
C SER A 77 -14.69 -5.52 8.04
N ILE A 78 -15.01 -4.58 7.15
CA ILE A 78 -14.01 -3.95 6.29
C ILE A 78 -12.92 -3.26 7.11
N ILE A 79 -13.29 -2.46 8.13
CA ILE A 79 -12.32 -1.79 8.99
C ILE A 79 -11.46 -2.81 9.73
N THR A 80 -12.07 -3.81 10.36
CA THR A 80 -11.32 -4.83 11.12
C THR A 80 -10.31 -5.55 10.22
N HIS A 81 -10.71 -6.01 9.04
CA HIS A 81 -9.79 -6.71 8.13
C HIS A 81 -8.64 -5.83 7.64
N VAL A 82 -8.92 -4.56 7.31
CA VAL A 82 -7.85 -3.62 6.90
C VAL A 82 -6.92 -3.32 8.07
N CYS A 83 -7.45 -3.08 9.27
CA CYS A 83 -6.66 -2.85 10.47
C CYS A 83 -5.81 -4.08 10.86
N ASP A 84 -6.37 -5.28 10.77
CA ASP A 84 -5.66 -6.53 11.04
C ASP A 84 -4.47 -6.70 10.08
N LEU A 85 -4.68 -6.44 8.78
CA LEU A 85 -3.62 -6.46 7.77
C LEU A 85 -2.51 -5.44 8.07
N MET A 86 -2.89 -4.24 8.50
CA MET A 86 -1.93 -3.20 8.90
C MET A 86 -1.17 -3.53 10.18
N SER A 87 -1.80 -4.29 11.10
CA SER A 87 -1.18 -4.68 12.37
C SER A 87 -0.13 -5.78 12.20
N GLY A 88 -0.37 -6.72 11.27
CA GLY A 88 0.50 -7.87 11.05
C GLY A 88 1.72 -7.57 10.18
N THR A 89 1.60 -6.62 9.25
CA THR A 89 2.69 -6.22 8.35
C THR A 89 2.59 -4.74 8.00
N LYS A 90 3.73 -4.09 7.74
CA LYS A 90 3.75 -2.69 7.31
C LYS A 90 3.25 -2.58 5.86
N ILE A 91 1.93 -2.50 5.70
CA ILE A 91 1.26 -2.30 4.41
C ILE A 91 1.46 -0.85 3.94
N HIS A 92 1.83 -0.69 2.67
CA HIS A 92 2.02 0.61 2.04
C HIS A 92 0.87 1.00 1.10
N GLY A 93 0.03 0.04 0.72
CA GLY A 93 -1.14 0.26 -0.11
C GLY A 93 -2.08 -0.93 -0.08
N VAL A 94 -3.37 -0.67 -0.28
CA VAL A 94 -4.42 -1.69 -0.31
C VAL A 94 -5.14 -1.62 -1.65
N ILE A 95 -5.33 -2.77 -2.29
CA ILE A 95 -6.22 -2.94 -3.43
C ILE A 95 -7.45 -3.65 -2.88
N PHE A 96 -8.65 -3.12 -3.15
CA PHE A 96 -9.90 -3.70 -2.70
C PHE A 96 -10.78 -3.97 -3.90
N GLY A 97 -11.34 -5.18 -4.00
CA GLY A 97 -12.36 -5.50 -4.97
C GLY A 97 -13.47 -6.27 -4.29
N ASP A 98 -14.71 -5.96 -4.61
CA ASP A 98 -15.88 -6.66 -4.11
C ASP A 98 -16.87 -7.01 -5.21
N ASP A 99 -17.75 -7.96 -4.94
CA ASP A 99 -18.84 -8.36 -5.84
C ASP A 99 -20.20 -7.77 -5.39
N THR A 100 -20.21 -6.59 -4.77
CA THR A 100 -21.45 -5.90 -4.37
C THR A 100 -21.67 -4.64 -5.20
N ASP A 101 -22.92 -4.20 -5.37
CA ASP A 101 -23.25 -2.94 -6.07
C ASP A 101 -23.51 -1.79 -5.09
N GLN A 102 -22.86 -1.81 -3.91
CA GLN A 102 -23.14 -0.87 -2.82
C GLN A 102 -22.07 0.22 -2.74
N GLU A 103 -22.48 1.47 -2.97
CA GLU A 103 -21.62 2.66 -2.84
C GLU A 103 -21.05 2.85 -1.44
N ALA A 104 -21.74 2.33 -0.42
CA ALA A 104 -21.29 2.37 0.96
C ALA A 104 -19.85 1.82 1.11
N VAL A 105 -19.48 0.79 0.34
CA VAL A 105 -18.13 0.20 0.38
C VAL A 105 -17.08 1.24 0.01
N ALA A 106 -17.24 1.97 -1.11
CA ALA A 106 -16.31 3.03 -1.50
C ALA A 106 -16.21 4.14 -0.44
N GLN A 107 -17.33 4.50 0.22
CA GLN A 107 -17.33 5.52 1.28
C GLN A 107 -16.55 5.07 2.52
N ILE A 108 -16.71 3.81 2.91
CA ILE A 108 -15.98 3.23 4.06
C ILE A 108 -14.49 3.15 3.73
N LEU A 109 -14.11 2.75 2.51
CA LEU A 109 -12.72 2.72 2.09
C LEU A 109 -12.11 4.13 2.05
N ASP A 110 -12.84 5.15 1.60
CA ASP A 110 -12.38 6.54 1.67
C ASP A 110 -12.20 7.02 3.13
N PHE A 111 -13.12 6.64 4.02
CA PHE A 111 -12.98 6.88 5.45
C PHE A 111 -11.69 6.24 5.99
N VAL A 112 -11.49 4.93 5.79
CA VAL A 112 -10.31 4.20 6.28
C VAL A 112 -9.02 4.75 5.69
N SER A 113 -8.98 5.03 4.38
CA SER A 113 -7.84 5.67 3.70
C SER A 113 -7.47 6.99 4.38
N SER A 114 -8.46 7.83 4.68
CA SER A 114 -8.24 9.11 5.37
C SER A 114 -7.77 8.97 6.82
N GLN A 115 -8.16 7.90 7.53
CA GLN A 115 -7.73 7.65 8.90
C GLN A 115 -6.34 7.00 8.98
N THR A 116 -5.96 6.20 7.99
CA THR A 116 -4.74 5.40 8.00
C THR A 116 -3.59 6.04 7.23
N PHE A 117 -3.90 7.03 6.38
CA PHE A 117 -2.97 7.60 5.40
C PHE A 117 -2.39 6.55 4.44
N ILE A 118 -3.06 5.40 4.29
CA ILE A 118 -2.70 4.35 3.35
C ILE A 118 -3.59 4.48 2.11
N PRO A 119 -3.01 4.55 0.89
CA PRO A 119 -3.80 4.58 -0.32
C PRO A 119 -4.58 3.28 -0.51
N ILE A 120 -5.89 3.41 -0.72
CA ILE A 120 -6.78 2.29 -1.02
C ILE A 120 -7.34 2.46 -2.43
N LEU A 121 -7.19 1.43 -3.28
CA LEU A 121 -7.65 1.41 -4.67
C LEU A 121 -8.78 0.39 -4.84
N GLY A 122 -9.98 0.88 -5.15
CA GLY A 122 -11.13 0.05 -5.53
C GLY A 122 -11.05 -0.38 -6.99
N ILE A 123 -11.10 -1.69 -7.27
CA ILE A 123 -10.95 -2.24 -8.63
C ILE A 123 -12.21 -2.93 -9.18
N HIS A 124 -13.16 -3.30 -8.33
CA HIS A 124 -14.34 -4.06 -8.74
C HIS A 124 -15.51 -3.87 -7.78
N GLY A 125 -16.74 -3.91 -8.29
CA GLY A 125 -17.98 -3.75 -7.51
C GLY A 125 -18.12 -2.38 -6.86
N GLY A 126 -18.64 -2.35 -5.65
CA GLY A 126 -19.05 -1.17 -4.90
C GLY A 126 -17.87 -0.31 -4.51
N SER A 127 -16.70 -0.91 -4.30
CA SER A 127 -15.43 -0.22 -4.07
C SER A 127 -14.94 0.57 -5.28
N SER A 128 -15.31 0.20 -6.51
CA SER A 128 -14.96 0.92 -7.74
C SER A 128 -15.96 2.00 -8.13
N MET A 129 -17.07 2.13 -7.40
CA MET A 129 -18.10 3.12 -7.69
C MET A 129 -17.59 4.54 -7.38
N ILE A 130 -17.83 5.47 -8.30
CA ILE A 130 -17.39 6.85 -8.18
C ILE A 130 -18.16 7.55 -7.05
N MET A 131 -17.42 7.97 -6.04
CA MET A 131 -17.95 8.78 -4.95
C MET A 131 -17.93 10.27 -5.34
N SER A 132 -19.04 10.98 -5.11
CA SER A 132 -19.07 12.44 -5.28
C SER A 132 -18.41 13.14 -4.10
N GLU A 133 -18.02 14.39 -4.31
CA GLU A 133 -17.17 15.20 -3.43
C GLU A 133 -17.52 15.14 -1.93
N LYS A 134 -16.46 14.96 -1.13
CA LYS A 134 -16.49 14.78 0.33
C LYS A 134 -17.13 15.97 1.08
N LEU A 135 -17.19 17.14 0.45
CA LEU A 135 -17.64 18.41 1.04
C LEU A 135 -19.17 18.60 1.11
N GLY A 136 -19.97 17.68 0.55
CA GLY A 136 -21.44 17.86 0.51
C GLY A 136 -22.29 16.62 0.81
N LYS A 137 -21.70 15.43 0.95
CA LYS A 137 -22.46 14.17 1.08
C LYS A 137 -22.64 13.64 2.50
N TYR A 138 -21.94 14.20 3.47
CA TYR A 138 -22.10 13.85 4.86
C TYR A 138 -23.14 14.76 5.52
N HIS A 139 -24.44 14.47 5.35
CA HIS A 139 -25.39 14.99 6.33
C HIS A 139 -25.03 14.38 7.69
N ASN A 140 -25.12 15.16 8.77
CA ASN A 140 -24.81 14.69 10.12
C ASN A 140 -25.45 13.33 10.44
N ASN A 141 -26.64 13.06 9.91
CA ASN A 141 -27.34 11.80 10.10
C ASN A 141 -26.70 10.61 9.37
N ASP A 142 -26.12 10.81 8.18
CA ASP A 142 -25.46 9.74 7.40
C ASP A 142 -24.11 9.38 8.02
N VAL A 143 -23.36 10.40 8.48
CA VAL A 143 -22.13 10.19 9.28
C VAL A 143 -22.46 9.46 10.57
N GLN A 144 -23.54 9.88 11.24
CA GLN A 144 -23.92 9.26 12.49
C GLN A 144 -24.45 7.85 12.28
N GLN A 145 -25.14 7.58 11.17
CA GLN A 145 -25.57 6.24 10.79
C GLN A 145 -24.36 5.36 10.47
N MET A 146 -23.41 5.84 9.67
CA MET A 146 -22.15 5.14 9.40
C MET A 146 -21.37 4.88 10.70
N TYR A 147 -21.25 5.86 11.58
CA TYR A 147 -20.61 5.69 12.88
C TYR A 147 -21.36 4.65 13.74
N ASN A 148 -22.69 4.69 13.77
CA ASN A 148 -23.50 3.72 14.49
C ASN A 148 -23.35 2.31 13.90
N ASP A 149 -23.23 2.18 12.58
CA ASP A 149 -23.03 0.91 11.88
C ASP A 149 -21.59 0.39 12.05
N LEU A 150 -20.63 1.27 12.33
CA LEU A 150 -19.24 0.94 12.62
C LEU A 150 -19.01 0.49 14.08
N TRP A 151 -19.71 1.09 15.05
CA TRP A 151 -19.45 0.91 16.49
C TRP A 151 -20.54 0.17 17.27
N ARG A 152 -21.51 -0.46 16.59
CA ARG A 152 -22.46 -1.41 17.19
C ARG A 152 -22.00 -2.87 17.15
#